data_AF-A0A7R9FU94-F1
#
_entry.id   AF-A0A7R9FU94-F1
#
_cell.length_a   1.000
_cell.length_b   1.000
_cell.length_c   1.000
_cell.angle_alpha   90.00
_cell.angle_beta   90.00
_cell.angle_gamma   90.00
#
_symmetry.space_group_name_H-M   'P 1'
#
loop_
_entity.id
_entity.type
_entity.pdbx_description
1 polymer ?
#
loop_
_entity_poly.entity_id
_entity_poly.type
_entity_poly.pdbx_seq_one_letter_code
_entity_poly.pdbx_strand_id
1 'polypeptide(L)'
;MKIGYARVSSRGQSLELQREKLLAAGCEKIYEEKRSGGKASNRPELAAMLDYVREGDTLAISRLDRLARSLADLCNIIEALKKKGADFIVLDQSIDTTSPTGRLTFHILGAIAEFDREIIAERRDEGIEDAQKKGVKFGRPPNLSEKQIGELREAHRAGESRQSLMERFGISKASYYRLTSGSEKGA
;
A
#
# COMPACT_ATOMS: atom_id res chain seq x y z
N MET A 1 -3.78 8.22 -28.16
CA MET A 1 -5.22 7.89 -27.98
C MET A 1 -5.67 8.31 -26.58
N LYS A 2 -6.97 8.53 -26.34
CA LYS A 2 -7.47 8.78 -24.97
C LYS A 2 -7.92 7.48 -24.30
N ILE A 3 -7.36 7.19 -23.14
CA ILE A 3 -7.68 6.00 -22.33
C ILE A 3 -8.37 6.46 -21.04
N GLY A 4 -9.53 5.92 -20.72
CA GLY A 4 -10.26 6.23 -19.50
C GLY A 4 -9.98 5.25 -18.37
N TYR A 5 -10.00 5.74 -17.12
CA TYR A 5 -10.02 4.90 -15.93
C TYR A 5 -11.12 5.33 -14.96
N ALA A 6 -11.96 4.38 -14.54
CA ALA A 6 -13.06 4.59 -13.61
C ALA A 6 -12.96 3.61 -12.43
N ARG A 7 -13.35 4.05 -11.23
CA ARG A 7 -13.28 3.22 -10.01
C ARG A 7 -14.44 3.48 -9.07
N VAL A 8 -14.98 2.43 -8.45
CA VAL A 8 -16.01 2.54 -7.41
C VAL A 8 -15.78 1.56 -6.25
N SER A 9 -16.20 1.95 -5.05
CA SER A 9 -16.09 1.15 -3.82
C SER A 9 -17.23 0.14 -3.61
N SER A 10 -18.35 0.27 -4.35
CA SER A 10 -19.52 -0.61 -4.32
C SER A 10 -20.26 -0.55 -5.67
N ARG A 11 -21.09 -1.57 -5.99
CA ARG A 11 -21.88 -1.62 -7.24
C ARG A 11 -22.97 -0.52 -7.23
N GLY A 12 -23.13 0.21 -8.34
CA GLY A 12 -24.19 1.21 -8.54
C GLY A 12 -23.99 2.13 -9.76
N GLN A 13 -24.91 3.09 -9.91
CA GLN A 13 -25.00 4.15 -10.94
C GLN A 13 -23.73 5.02 -11.09
N SER A 14 -22.84 5.02 -10.09
CA SER A 14 -21.65 5.88 -10.07
C SER A 14 -20.54 5.43 -11.03
N LEU A 15 -20.53 4.17 -11.47
CA LEU A 15 -19.60 3.70 -12.49
C LEU A 15 -20.10 4.08 -13.90
N GLU A 16 -21.40 3.95 -14.15
CA GLU A 16 -22.01 4.34 -15.42
C GLU A 16 -21.82 5.84 -15.68
N LEU A 17 -22.07 6.68 -14.67
CA LEU A 17 -21.85 8.13 -14.79
C LEU A 17 -20.38 8.48 -15.10
N GLN A 18 -19.42 7.76 -14.51
CA GLN A 18 -18.00 7.94 -14.84
C GLN A 18 -17.70 7.51 -16.27
N ARG A 19 -18.23 6.36 -16.69
CA ARG A 19 -18.06 5.83 -18.04
C ARG A 19 -18.61 6.80 -19.08
N GLU A 20 -19.82 7.32 -18.87
CA GLU A 20 -20.44 8.31 -19.76
C GLU A 20 -19.59 9.57 -19.88
N LYS A 21 -19.08 10.11 -18.76
CA LYS A 21 -18.15 11.25 -18.79
C LYS A 21 -16.87 10.96 -19.58
N LEU A 22 -16.29 9.77 -19.40
CA LEU A 22 -15.08 9.37 -20.11
C LEU A 22 -15.33 9.18 -21.61
N LEU A 23 -16.47 8.58 -21.99
CA LEU A 23 -16.89 8.46 -23.38
C LEU A 23 -17.13 9.85 -24.01
N ALA A 24 -17.81 10.75 -23.30
CA ALA A 24 -18.03 12.13 -23.74
C ALA A 24 -16.71 12.91 -23.91
N ALA A 25 -15.69 12.58 -23.12
CA ALA A 25 -14.34 13.14 -23.26
C ALA A 25 -13.53 12.53 -24.44
N GLY A 26 -14.09 11.55 -25.15
CA GLY A 26 -13.47 10.89 -26.29
C GLY A 26 -12.54 9.74 -25.93
N CYS A 27 -12.72 9.09 -24.77
CA CYS A 27 -11.92 7.92 -24.41
C CYS A 27 -12.31 6.72 -25.28
N GLU A 28 -11.32 6.15 -25.99
CA GLU A 28 -11.51 5.02 -26.90
C GLU A 28 -11.51 3.69 -26.14
N LYS A 29 -10.76 3.61 -25.05
CA LYS A 29 -10.68 2.43 -24.18
C LYS A 29 -10.86 2.84 -22.72
N ILE A 30 -11.73 2.15 -21.98
CA ILE A 30 -12.01 2.46 -20.57
C ILE A 30 -11.73 1.23 -19.71
N TYR A 31 -10.93 1.41 -18.66
CA TYR A 31 -10.67 0.41 -17.62
C TYR A 31 -11.54 0.71 -16.39
N GLU A 32 -12.23 -0.31 -15.89
CA GLU A 32 -13.23 -0.17 -14.83
C GLU A 32 -12.90 -1.02 -13.60
N GLU A 33 -12.45 -0.36 -12.54
CA GLU A 33 -12.04 -1.01 -11.31
C GLU A 33 -13.21 -1.12 -10.31
N LYS A 34 -13.66 -2.36 -10.04
CA LYS A 34 -14.73 -2.65 -9.08
C LYS A 34 -14.14 -3.19 -7.79
N ARG A 35 -14.32 -2.48 -6.67
CA ARG A 35 -13.91 -3.00 -5.36
C ARG A 35 -14.91 -4.06 -4.89
N SER A 36 -14.54 -5.34 -4.90
CA SER A 36 -15.29 -6.41 -4.23
C SER A 36 -14.52 -6.94 -3.02
N GLY A 37 -15.05 -6.76 -1.81
CA GLY A 37 -14.58 -7.44 -0.61
C GLY A 37 -13.31 -6.86 0.05
N GLY A 38 -13.20 -7.06 1.36
CA GLY A 38 -12.25 -6.43 2.28
C GLY A 38 -10.76 -6.77 2.13
N LYS A 39 -10.28 -7.22 0.96
CA LYS A 39 -8.84 -7.36 0.68
C LYS A 39 -8.39 -6.23 -0.23
N ALA A 40 -7.61 -5.32 0.35
CA ALA A 40 -7.36 -3.99 -0.17
C ALA A 40 -6.30 -3.88 -1.29
N SER A 41 -5.71 -4.96 -1.80
CA SER A 41 -4.38 -4.83 -2.43
C SER A 41 -4.27 -4.84 -3.95
N ASN A 42 -5.16 -5.46 -4.74
CA ASN A 42 -4.93 -5.51 -6.19
C ASN A 42 -5.88 -4.56 -6.93
N ARG A 43 -5.30 -3.61 -7.68
CA ARG A 43 -5.96 -2.83 -8.74
C ARG A 43 -5.53 -3.39 -10.10
N PRO A 44 -6.02 -4.59 -10.49
CA PRO A 44 -5.58 -5.24 -11.72
C PRO A 44 -5.89 -4.41 -12.96
N GLU A 45 -6.99 -3.65 -12.96
CA GLU A 45 -7.38 -2.82 -14.11
C GLU A 45 -6.47 -1.60 -14.25
N LEU A 46 -6.05 -1.00 -13.13
CA LEU A 46 -5.05 0.06 -13.16
C LEU A 46 -3.70 -0.45 -13.69
N ALA A 47 -3.26 -1.63 -13.24
CA ALA A 47 -2.01 -2.22 -13.71
C ALA A 47 -2.07 -2.55 -15.21
N ALA A 48 -3.16 -3.20 -15.66
CA ALA A 48 -3.37 -3.52 -17.07
C ALA A 48 -3.44 -2.25 -17.94
N MET A 49 -4.08 -1.19 -17.44
CA MET A 49 -4.10 0.12 -18.11
C MET A 49 -2.69 0.69 -18.22
N LEU A 50 -1.94 0.75 -17.13
CA LEU A 50 -0.57 1.26 -17.12
C LEU A 50 0.33 0.48 -18.06
N ASP A 51 0.19 -0.85 -18.15
CA ASP A 51 0.93 -1.69 -19.09
C ASP A 51 0.54 -1.39 -20.55
N TYR A 52 -0.74 -1.12 -20.81
CA TYR A 52 -1.26 -0.83 -22.13
C TYR A 52 -0.87 0.55 -22.68
N VAL A 53 -0.78 1.57 -21.82
CA VAL A 53 -0.42 2.94 -22.18
C VAL A 53 0.93 3.00 -22.91
N ARG A 54 0.99 3.84 -23.95
CA ARG A 54 2.17 4.11 -24.77
C ARG A 54 2.43 5.61 -24.91
N GLU A 55 3.54 5.95 -25.54
CA GLU A 55 3.89 7.33 -25.86
C GLU A 55 2.81 7.99 -26.72
N GLY A 56 2.45 9.24 -26.38
CA GLY A 56 1.39 10.00 -27.05
C GLY A 56 -0.04 9.62 -26.65
N ASP A 57 -0.22 8.68 -25.72
CA ASP A 57 -1.52 8.45 -25.10
C ASP A 57 -1.82 9.46 -24.01
N THR A 58 -3.11 9.63 -23.70
CA THR A 58 -3.58 10.47 -22.61
C THR A 58 -4.50 9.66 -21.71
N LEU A 59 -4.11 9.51 -20.44
CA LEU A 59 -4.98 8.95 -19.41
C LEU A 59 -6.00 10.01 -18.97
N ALA A 60 -7.28 9.68 -19.05
CA ALA A 60 -8.39 10.49 -18.57
C ALA A 60 -9.08 9.84 -17.37
N ILE A 61 -9.38 10.65 -16.36
CA ILE A 61 -10.19 10.26 -15.21
C ILE A 61 -11.24 11.33 -14.93
N SER A 62 -12.37 10.95 -14.33
CA SER A 62 -13.37 11.96 -13.93
C SER A 62 -12.84 12.85 -12.80
N ARG A 63 -12.24 12.25 -11.76
CA ARG A 63 -11.77 12.91 -10.54
C ARG A 63 -10.56 12.22 -9.93
N LEU A 64 -9.70 12.98 -9.24
CA LEU A 64 -8.50 12.45 -8.57
C LEU A 64 -8.76 11.28 -7.62
N ASP A 65 -9.82 11.35 -6.79
CA ASP A 65 -10.17 10.29 -5.83
C ASP A 65 -10.66 8.99 -6.48
N ARG A 66 -10.93 9.02 -7.80
CA ARG A 66 -11.26 7.84 -8.60
C ARG A 66 -10.00 7.13 -9.09
N LEU A 67 -8.86 7.81 -9.23
CA LEU A 67 -7.59 7.20 -9.60
C LEU A 67 -6.80 6.71 -8.38
N ALA A 68 -6.47 7.64 -7.48
CA ALA A 68 -5.50 7.43 -6.42
C ALA A 68 -6.16 7.37 -5.03
N ARG A 69 -5.55 6.61 -4.12
CA ARG A 69 -6.00 6.51 -2.72
C ARG A 69 -5.26 7.43 -1.76
N SER A 70 -4.14 7.97 -2.22
CA SER A 70 -3.35 8.98 -1.53
C SER A 70 -2.63 9.82 -2.58
N LEU A 71 -2.08 10.94 -2.15
CA LEU A 71 -1.32 11.80 -3.05
C LEU A 71 0.00 11.12 -3.49
N ALA A 72 0.63 10.35 -2.59
CA ALA A 72 1.76 9.47 -2.91
C ALA A 72 1.44 8.47 -4.04
N ASP A 73 0.27 7.83 -3.96
CA ASP A 73 -0.21 6.91 -4.97
C ASP A 73 -0.46 7.61 -6.31
N LEU A 74 -1.00 8.83 -6.28
CA LEU A 74 -1.16 9.67 -7.47
C LEU A 74 0.19 9.96 -8.12
N CYS A 75 1.18 10.44 -7.36
CA CYS A 75 2.52 10.74 -7.88
C CYS A 75 3.15 9.53 -8.57
N ASN A 76 3.10 8.35 -7.96
CA ASN A 76 3.66 7.12 -8.54
C ASN A 76 3.00 6.76 -9.88
N ILE A 77 1.67 6.85 -9.96
CA ILE A 77 0.92 6.58 -11.20
C ILE A 77 1.35 7.54 -12.29
N ILE A 78 1.47 8.83 -11.98
CA ILE A 78 1.80 9.84 -12.98
C ILE A 78 3.27 9.75 -13.40
N GLU A 79 4.20 9.45 -12.50
CA GLU A 79 5.58 9.16 -12.88
C GLU A 79 5.67 7.99 -13.86
N ALA A 80 4.85 6.95 -13.66
CA ALA A 80 4.79 5.83 -14.60
C ALA A 80 4.29 6.27 -15.99
N LEU A 81 3.26 7.12 -16.06
CA LEU A 81 2.78 7.69 -17.33
C LEU A 81 3.84 8.58 -18.00
N LYS A 82 4.49 9.46 -17.22
CA LYS A 82 5.54 10.36 -17.72
C LYS A 82 6.73 9.57 -18.28
N LYS A 83 7.17 8.50 -17.60
CA LYS A 83 8.24 7.61 -18.09
C LYS A 83 7.88 6.94 -19.42
N LYS A 84 6.60 6.78 -19.70
CA LYS A 84 6.06 6.25 -20.96
C LYS A 84 5.77 7.33 -22.01
N GLY A 85 5.99 8.63 -21.71
CA GLY A 85 5.64 9.73 -22.61
C GLY A 85 4.13 9.90 -22.81
N ALA A 86 3.34 9.55 -21.79
CA ALA A 86 1.88 9.70 -21.80
C ALA A 86 1.43 10.88 -20.93
N ASP A 87 0.33 11.51 -21.35
CA ASP A 87 -0.31 12.64 -20.68
C ASP A 87 -1.42 12.19 -19.72
N PHE A 88 -1.89 13.13 -18.90
CA PHE A 88 -2.90 12.93 -17.88
C PHE A 88 -3.91 14.08 -17.85
N ILE A 89 -5.20 13.74 -17.81
CA ILE A 89 -6.29 14.71 -17.68
C ILE A 89 -7.29 14.30 -16.60
N VAL A 90 -7.78 15.32 -15.88
CA VAL A 90 -8.85 15.18 -14.87
C VAL A 90 -10.02 16.05 -15.29
N LEU A 91 -11.14 15.40 -15.62
CA LEU A 91 -12.29 16.08 -16.26
C LEU A 91 -12.97 17.09 -15.33
N ASP A 92 -13.28 16.70 -14.08
CA ASP A 92 -14.05 17.57 -13.17
C ASP A 92 -13.20 18.68 -12.54
N GLN A 93 -11.88 18.49 -12.43
CA GLN A 93 -10.94 19.46 -11.85
C GLN A 93 -10.21 20.31 -12.92
N SER A 94 -10.47 20.08 -14.21
CA SER A 94 -9.82 20.77 -15.34
C SER A 94 -8.29 20.75 -15.27
N ILE A 95 -7.71 19.68 -14.74
CA ILE A 95 -6.25 19.49 -14.73
C ILE A 95 -5.89 18.81 -16.04
N ASP A 96 -5.11 19.48 -16.88
CA ASP A 96 -4.71 18.99 -18.19
C ASP A 96 -3.20 19.15 -18.41
N THR A 97 -2.45 18.05 -18.32
CA THR A 97 -0.99 18.07 -18.49
C THR A 97 -0.54 18.28 -19.93
N THR A 98 -1.45 18.33 -20.91
CA THR A 98 -1.10 18.72 -22.28
C THR A 98 -0.81 20.22 -22.37
N SER A 99 -1.33 21.02 -21.44
CA SER A 99 -1.08 22.46 -21.35
C SER A 99 0.12 22.81 -20.45
N PRO A 100 0.90 23.88 -20.74
CA PRO A 100 1.97 24.34 -19.83
C PRO A 100 1.47 24.64 -18.41
N THR A 101 0.32 25.30 -18.29
CA THR A 101 -0.30 25.63 -16.99
C THR A 101 -0.69 24.37 -16.22
N GLY A 102 -1.33 23.40 -16.87
CA GLY A 102 -1.71 22.17 -16.21
C GLY A 102 -0.50 21.32 -15.83
N ARG A 103 0.60 21.33 -16.59
CA ARG A 103 1.88 20.75 -16.15
C ARG A 103 2.43 21.44 -14.90
N LEU A 104 2.39 22.76 -14.83
CA LEU A 104 2.83 23.52 -13.65
C LEU A 104 1.97 23.18 -12.42
N THR A 105 0.64 23.26 -12.55
CA THR A 105 -0.30 22.90 -11.47
C THR A 105 -0.06 21.47 -11.01
N PHE A 106 0.15 20.56 -11.96
CA PHE A 106 0.48 19.17 -11.65
C PHE A 106 1.78 19.04 -10.86
N HIS A 107 2.86 19.72 -11.26
CA HIS A 107 4.13 19.71 -10.53
C HIS A 107 4.01 20.29 -9.13
N ILE A 108 3.24 21.35 -8.94
CA ILE A 108 2.97 21.93 -7.61
C ILE A 108 2.24 20.91 -6.72
N LEU A 109 1.22 20.24 -7.24
CA LEU A 109 0.51 19.18 -6.48
C LEU A 109 1.44 18.02 -6.11
N GLY A 110 2.37 17.65 -7.00
CA GLY A 110 3.41 16.66 -6.73
C GLY A 110 4.39 17.09 -5.63
N ALA A 111 4.84 18.35 -5.65
CA ALA A 111 5.75 18.89 -4.65
C ALA A 111 5.09 18.96 -3.25
N ILE A 112 3.82 19.38 -3.19
CA ILE A 112 3.05 19.39 -1.93
C ILE A 112 2.91 17.97 -1.37
N ALA A 113 2.79 16.96 -2.24
CA ALA A 113 2.72 15.56 -1.86
C ALA A 113 3.94 15.04 -1.14
N GLU A 114 5.09 15.37 -1.70
CA GLU A 114 6.39 14.97 -1.20
C GLU A 114 6.63 15.63 0.15
N PHE A 115 6.37 16.93 0.24
CA PHE A 115 6.43 17.70 1.48
C PHE A 115 5.54 17.12 2.58
N ASP A 116 4.25 16.86 2.31
CA ASP A 116 3.34 16.27 3.31
C ASP A 116 3.83 14.90 3.80
N ARG A 117 4.45 14.10 2.91
CA ARG A 117 5.00 12.79 3.29
C ARG A 117 6.16 12.93 4.26
N GLU A 118 7.07 13.87 3.98
CA GLU A 118 8.22 14.15 4.83
C GLU A 118 7.76 14.61 6.22
N ILE A 119 6.79 15.52 6.29
CA ILE A 119 6.22 16.00 7.57
C ILE A 119 5.55 14.87 8.37
N ILE A 120 4.81 13.97 7.71
CA ILE A 120 4.20 12.82 8.40
C ILE A 120 5.27 11.85 8.91
N ALA A 121 6.34 11.63 8.14
CA ALA A 121 7.44 10.78 8.54
C ALA A 121 8.18 11.35 9.75
N GLU A 122 8.50 12.65 9.72
CA GLU A 122 9.14 13.39 10.82
C GLU A 122 8.34 13.25 12.13
N ARG A 123 7.04 13.55 12.09
CA ARG A 123 6.15 13.42 13.27
C ARG A 123 6.05 11.98 13.79
N ARG A 124 6.09 11.00 12.89
CA ARG A 124 6.09 9.59 13.28
C ARG A 124 7.37 9.25 14.03
N ASP A 125 8.52 9.71 13.54
CA ASP A 125 9.82 9.43 14.15
C ASP A 125 9.94 10.12 15.51
N GLU A 126 9.51 11.38 15.63
CA GLU A 126 9.37 12.09 16.91
C GLU A 126 8.50 11.31 17.91
N GLY A 127 7.34 10.82 17.47
CA GLY A 127 6.44 10.02 18.31
C GLY A 127 7.06 8.68 18.75
N ILE A 128 7.86 8.05 17.88
CA ILE A 128 8.60 6.82 18.22
C ILE A 128 9.67 7.13 19.26
N GLU A 129 10.46 8.18 19.09
CA GLU A 129 11.48 8.59 20.05
C GLU A 129 10.88 8.87 21.43
N ASP A 130 9.76 9.60 21.49
CA ASP A 130 9.08 9.90 22.75
C ASP A 130 8.54 8.64 23.44
N ALA A 131 8.00 7.70 22.68
CA ALA A 131 7.55 6.43 23.24
C ALA A 131 8.73 5.54 23.67
N GLN A 132 9.87 5.58 22.99
CA GLN A 132 11.11 4.93 23.43
C GLN A 132 11.62 5.54 24.74
N LYS A 133 11.65 6.87 24.86
CA LYS A 133 12.01 7.58 26.11
C LYS A 133 11.09 7.19 27.27
N LYS A 134 9.80 6.94 26.99
CA LYS A 134 8.81 6.44 27.96
C LYS A 134 8.89 4.93 28.22
N GLY A 135 9.84 4.21 27.61
CA GLY A 135 10.04 2.78 27.81
C GLY A 135 8.97 1.88 27.17
N VAL A 136 8.21 2.38 26.19
CA VAL A 136 7.21 1.59 25.47
C VAL A 136 7.90 0.48 24.68
N LYS A 137 7.51 -0.78 24.93
CA LYS A 137 7.99 -1.92 24.14
C LYS A 137 7.24 -1.97 22.81
N PHE A 138 7.99 -1.81 21.72
CA PHE A 138 7.47 -1.95 20.36
C PHE A 138 7.54 -3.39 19.87
N GLY A 139 6.70 -3.72 18.89
CA GLY A 139 6.66 -5.02 18.23
C GLY A 139 5.59 -5.97 18.76
N ARG A 140 5.54 -7.17 18.18
CA ARG A 140 4.57 -8.20 18.58
C ARG A 140 4.89 -8.67 20.01
N PRO A 141 3.92 -8.72 20.93
CA PRO A 141 4.16 -9.26 22.26
C PRO A 141 4.67 -10.71 22.18
N PRO A 142 5.59 -11.11 23.07
CA PRO A 142 6.14 -12.46 23.08
C PRO A 142 5.02 -13.50 23.31
N ASN A 143 5.10 -14.63 22.59
CA ASN A 143 4.10 -15.70 22.69
C ASN A 143 4.11 -16.44 24.04
N LEU A 144 5.23 -16.39 24.77
CA LEU A 144 5.42 -17.04 26.07
C LEU A 144 5.99 -16.02 27.07
N SER A 145 5.57 -16.11 28.33
CA SER A 145 6.19 -15.39 29.44
C SER A 145 7.60 -15.93 29.73
N GLU A 146 8.42 -15.15 30.43
CA GLU A 146 9.77 -15.59 30.85
C GLU A 146 9.72 -16.88 31.67
N LYS A 147 8.72 -17.03 32.53
CA LYS A 147 8.49 -18.26 33.31
C LYS A 147 8.25 -19.47 32.40
N GLN A 148 7.37 -19.34 31.41
CA GLN A 148 7.09 -20.42 30.45
C GLN A 148 8.31 -20.75 29.57
N ILE A 149 9.15 -19.77 29.25
CA ILE A 149 10.41 -20.00 28.54
C ILE A 149 11.38 -20.80 29.42
N GLY A 150 11.43 -20.51 30.73
CA GLY A 150 12.19 -21.29 31.71
C GLY A 150 11.74 -22.75 31.76
N GLU A 151 10.43 -22.96 31.96
CA GLU A 151 9.81 -24.29 31.99
C GLU A 151 10.06 -25.08 30.69
N LEU A 152 9.98 -24.42 29.53
CA LEU A 152 10.27 -25.02 28.23
C LEU A 152 11.74 -25.49 28.13
N ARG A 153 12.70 -24.67 28.60
CA ARG A 153 14.13 -24.99 28.54
C ARG A 153 14.52 -26.10 29.51
N GLU A 154 13.95 -26.12 30.70
CA GLU A 154 14.15 -27.19 31.68
C GLU A 154 13.63 -28.53 31.16
N ALA A 155 12.39 -28.54 30.65
CA ALA A 155 11.78 -29.71 30.06
C ALA A 155 12.55 -30.23 28.82
N HIS A 156 13.07 -29.31 28.00
CA HIS A 156 13.96 -29.67 26.89
C HIS A 156 15.24 -30.35 27.38
N ARG A 157 15.90 -29.81 28.41
CA ARG A 157 17.09 -30.42 29.02
C ARG A 157 16.82 -31.77 29.69
N ALA A 158 15.62 -31.94 30.23
CA ALA A 158 15.16 -33.22 30.79
C ALA A 158 14.86 -34.29 29.71
N GLY A 159 14.99 -33.96 28.42
CA GLY A 159 14.81 -34.89 27.31
C GLY A 159 13.36 -35.07 26.86
N GLU A 160 12.43 -34.20 27.27
CA GLU A 160 11.05 -34.24 26.78
C GLU A 160 11.00 -34.07 25.25
N SER A 161 10.09 -34.81 24.60
CA SER A 161 10.00 -34.80 23.14
C SER A 161 9.62 -33.41 22.61
N ARG A 162 10.29 -32.98 21.54
CA ARG A 162 10.02 -31.69 20.88
C ARG A 162 8.54 -31.50 20.55
N GLN A 163 7.87 -32.56 20.07
CA GLN A 163 6.47 -32.49 19.69
C GLN A 163 5.57 -32.21 20.89
N SER A 164 5.77 -32.93 22.00
CA SER A 164 5.04 -32.69 23.26
C SER A 164 5.23 -31.25 23.74
N LEU A 165 6.46 -30.74 23.71
CA LEU A 165 6.76 -29.37 24.14
C LEU A 165 6.11 -28.31 23.23
N MET A 166 6.11 -28.52 21.91
CA MET A 166 5.46 -27.60 20.99
C MET A 166 3.94 -27.53 21.20
N GLU A 167 3.30 -28.67 21.44
CA GLU A 167 1.86 -28.76 21.73
C GLU A 167 1.54 -28.14 23.09
N ARG A 168 2.28 -28.52 24.15
CA ARG A 168 2.08 -28.03 25.53
C ARG A 168 2.18 -26.51 25.64
N PHE A 169 3.15 -25.91 24.96
CA PHE A 169 3.38 -24.47 25.00
C PHE A 169 2.71 -23.71 23.84
N GLY A 170 2.02 -24.40 22.92
CA GLY A 170 1.34 -23.77 21.79
C GLY A 170 2.26 -23.00 20.85
N ILE A 171 3.49 -23.48 20.63
CA ILE A 171 4.52 -22.79 19.85
C ILE A 171 4.88 -23.53 18.56
N SER A 172 5.19 -22.77 17.51
CA SER A 172 5.66 -23.33 16.23
C SER A 172 7.04 -23.97 16.36
N LYS A 173 7.41 -24.84 15.41
CA LYS A 173 8.75 -25.44 15.33
C LYS A 173 9.86 -24.38 15.31
N ALA A 174 9.65 -23.28 14.57
CA ALA A 174 10.59 -22.17 14.51
C ALA A 174 10.73 -21.45 15.87
N SER A 175 9.62 -21.23 16.57
CA SER A 175 9.62 -20.65 17.91
C SER A 175 10.30 -21.55 18.93
N TYR A 176 10.08 -22.87 18.85
CA TYR A 176 10.75 -23.85 19.70
C TYR A 176 12.27 -23.74 19.58
N TYR A 177 12.82 -23.89 18.37
CA TYR A 177 14.27 -23.84 18.18
C TYR A 177 14.86 -22.50 18.61
N ARG A 178 14.23 -21.37 18.28
CA ARG A 178 14.69 -20.05 18.71
C ARG A 178 14.75 -19.90 20.24
N LEU A 179 13.81 -20.50 20.96
CA LEU A 179 13.73 -20.40 22.42
C LEU A 179 14.66 -21.37 23.14
N THR A 180 14.95 -22.54 22.55
CA THR A 180 15.81 -23.59 23.14
C THR A 180 17.27 -23.55 22.67
N SER A 181 17.60 -22.94 21.53
CA SER A 181 18.97 -22.89 20.97
C SER A 181 19.98 -22.06 21.77
N GLY A 182 19.53 -21.28 22.76
CA GLY A 182 20.41 -20.55 23.68
C GLY A 182 20.96 -21.40 24.83
N SER A 183 20.59 -22.69 24.92
CA SER A 183 20.89 -23.55 26.07
C SER A 183 22.18 -24.38 25.92
N GLU A 184 22.86 -24.32 24.77
CA GLU A 184 24.01 -25.19 24.43
C GLU A 184 25.40 -24.54 24.62
N LYS A 185 25.49 -23.27 25.07
CA LYS A 185 26.78 -22.63 25.40
C LYS A 185 27.05 -22.70 26.90
N GLY A 186 27.47 -23.88 27.37
CA GLY A 186 27.84 -24.08 28.76
C GLY A 186 28.18 -25.54 29.05
N ALA A 187 29.32 -25.99 28.53
CA ALA A 187 30.08 -27.13 29.02
C ALA A 187 31.57 -26.80 28.86
#